data_AF-A0A5N6KQE9-F1
#
_entry.id   AF-A0A5N6KQE9-F1
#
_cell.length_a   1.000
_cell.length_b   1.000
_cell.length_c   1.000
_cell.angle_alpha   90.00
_cell.angle_beta   90.00
_cell.angle_gamma   90.00
#
_symmetry.space_group_name_H-M   'P 1'
#
loop_
_entity.id
_entity.type
_entity.pdbx_description
1 polymer ?
#
loop_
_entity_poly.entity_id
_entity_poly.type
_entity_poly.pdbx_seq_one_letter_code
_entity_poly.pdbx_strand_id
1 'polypeptide(L)'
;METNPSRITRPAGLYTTIYVVDTGIHINHADFGGRAYKGANYAPDNVLAGHPPRSDEDYNGHGTSVAGLAAGFRYGAAKRALVVDVRIFNDNGSTSYADEIAGIDWAVNDASRRNTIRSSVMNLSFGGFDVGTADALSSAVRSAVNSGLFTTVASGNDRINAAYFTPANVAEACTIGGTDANDNEYYYSNYGNLVDLWAPGSNITAPAATSDFAVKQVYGTSFAAPLVAGVAAIFKSYGTEYTNYSPQEFCTYLGQTIGTKGVLTFQSYGGDFPGPNILLYDGSGA
;
A
#
# COMPACT_ATOMS: atom_id res chain seq x y z
N MET A 1 41.92 -8.01 8.79
CA MET A 1 40.79 -7.88 7.84
C MET A 1 39.65 -8.72 8.41
N GLU A 2 38.87 -8.15 9.31
CA GLU A 2 37.65 -8.80 9.79
C GLU A 2 36.54 -8.59 8.77
N THR A 3 35.97 -9.68 8.29
CA THR A 3 34.82 -9.69 7.39
C THR A 3 33.57 -9.33 8.19
N ASN A 4 32.98 -8.16 7.93
CA ASN A 4 31.70 -7.75 8.50
C ASN A 4 30.58 -8.69 8.00
N PRO A 5 29.92 -9.46 8.89
CA PRO A 5 28.87 -10.42 8.51
C PRO A 5 27.52 -9.77 8.16
N SER A 6 27.41 -8.44 8.16
CA SER A 6 26.16 -7.71 7.84
C SER A 6 25.69 -7.79 6.37
N ARG A 7 26.46 -8.46 5.50
CA ARG A 7 26.09 -8.74 4.10
C ARG A 7 25.53 -10.15 3.87
N ILE A 8 25.14 -10.87 4.91
CA ILE A 8 24.15 -11.95 4.74
C ILE A 8 22.89 -11.29 4.17
N THR A 9 22.59 -11.64 2.92
CA THR A 9 21.55 -11.09 2.05
C THR A 9 20.25 -10.76 2.79
N ARG A 10 19.90 -9.47 2.92
CA ARG A 10 18.58 -9.08 3.43
C ARG A 10 17.51 -9.81 2.59
N PRO A 11 16.53 -10.49 3.22
CA PRO A 11 15.52 -11.25 2.51
C PRO A 11 14.68 -10.36 1.57
N ALA A 12 14.63 -9.04 1.81
CA ALA A 12 14.04 -8.05 0.90
C ALA A 12 12.60 -8.40 0.46
N GLY A 13 11.82 -8.99 1.37
CA GLY A 13 10.46 -9.47 1.09
C GLY A 13 10.39 -10.92 0.59
N LEU A 14 11.49 -11.68 0.57
CA LEU A 14 11.45 -13.10 0.21
C LEU A 14 10.45 -13.85 1.14
N TYR A 15 9.64 -14.73 0.57
CA TYR A 15 8.59 -15.48 1.28
C TYR A 15 7.38 -14.67 1.77
N THR A 16 7.27 -13.40 1.38
CA THR A 16 6.05 -12.61 1.63
C THR A 16 5.28 -12.38 0.34
N THR A 17 3.98 -12.11 0.49
CA THR A 17 3.07 -11.79 -0.60
C THR A 17 2.39 -10.46 -0.30
N ILE A 18 2.42 -9.55 -1.26
CA ILE A 18 1.70 -8.27 -1.20
C ILE A 18 0.48 -8.38 -2.11
N TYR A 19 -0.72 -8.32 -1.53
CA TYR A 19 -1.98 -8.20 -2.25
C TYR A 19 -2.23 -6.73 -2.54
N VAL A 20 -2.31 -6.37 -3.83
CA VAL A 20 -2.64 -5.01 -4.25
C VAL A 20 -4.08 -5.05 -4.75
N VAL A 21 -4.97 -4.43 -3.98
CA VAL A 21 -6.41 -4.35 -4.28
C VAL A 21 -6.68 -3.02 -4.97
N ASP A 22 -6.76 -3.01 -6.31
CA ASP A 22 -6.67 -1.78 -7.11
C ASP A 22 -7.27 -1.96 -8.54
N THR A 23 -6.82 -1.19 -9.55
CA THR A 23 -7.30 -1.20 -10.94
C THR A 23 -6.83 -2.39 -11.78
N GLY A 24 -5.99 -3.26 -11.21
CA GLY A 24 -5.27 -4.30 -11.91
C GLY A 24 -3.76 -4.12 -11.80
N ILE A 25 -3.00 -5.09 -12.30
CA ILE A 25 -1.54 -4.98 -12.51
C ILE A 25 -1.18 -5.45 -13.92
N HIS A 26 -0.35 -4.69 -14.63
CA HIS A 26 0.37 -5.16 -15.81
C HIS A 26 1.50 -6.11 -15.37
N ILE A 27 1.16 -7.37 -15.08
CA ILE A 27 2.06 -8.33 -14.42
C ILE A 27 3.32 -8.66 -15.24
N ASN A 28 3.29 -8.41 -16.55
CA ASN A 28 4.42 -8.63 -17.45
C ASN A 28 5.43 -7.46 -17.45
N HIS A 29 5.16 -6.39 -16.70
CA HIS A 29 6.12 -5.31 -16.53
C HIS A 29 7.45 -5.86 -16.01
N ALA A 30 8.55 -5.55 -16.72
CA ALA A 30 9.87 -6.12 -16.49
C ALA A 30 10.38 -5.88 -15.06
N ASP A 31 9.90 -4.82 -14.40
CA ASP A 31 10.26 -4.52 -13.01
C ASP A 31 9.75 -5.57 -12.01
N PHE A 32 8.69 -6.32 -12.33
CA PHE A 32 8.24 -7.43 -11.48
C PHE A 32 9.10 -8.68 -11.64
N GLY A 33 9.72 -8.87 -12.80
CA GLY A 33 10.60 -10.03 -13.07
C GLY A 33 9.89 -11.38 -12.84
N GLY A 34 8.60 -11.47 -13.17
CA GLY A 34 7.79 -12.68 -12.99
C GLY A 34 7.27 -12.92 -11.57
N ARG A 35 7.41 -11.95 -10.65
CA ARG A 35 6.92 -12.06 -9.25
C ARG A 35 5.48 -11.57 -9.06
N ALA A 36 4.87 -10.97 -10.07
CA ALA A 36 3.48 -10.52 -10.05
C ALA A 36 2.56 -11.57 -10.70
N TYR A 37 1.41 -11.84 -10.09
CA TYR A 37 0.45 -12.85 -10.54
C TYR A 37 -0.97 -12.31 -10.53
N LYS A 38 -1.81 -12.79 -11.45
CA LYS A 38 -3.26 -12.54 -11.41
C LYS A 38 -3.89 -13.28 -10.23
N GLY A 39 -4.69 -12.55 -9.45
CA GLY A 39 -5.53 -13.08 -8.38
C GLY A 39 -6.99 -13.12 -8.83
N ALA A 40 -7.80 -12.21 -8.30
CA ALA A 40 -9.21 -12.08 -8.61
C ALA A 40 -9.52 -10.79 -9.39
N ASN A 41 -10.63 -10.81 -10.13
CA ASN A 41 -11.18 -9.66 -10.83
C ASN A 41 -12.66 -9.52 -10.47
N TYR A 42 -12.98 -8.53 -9.66
CA TYR A 42 -14.34 -8.13 -9.28
C TYR A 42 -14.76 -6.81 -9.94
N ALA A 43 -13.86 -6.19 -10.70
CA ALA A 43 -14.14 -4.88 -11.27
C ALA A 43 -15.33 -4.91 -12.25
N PRO A 44 -16.10 -3.82 -12.31
CA PRO A 44 -17.10 -3.66 -13.36
C PRO A 44 -16.45 -3.65 -14.74
N ASP A 45 -17.29 -3.76 -15.77
CA ASP A 45 -16.82 -3.76 -17.15
C ASP A 45 -16.05 -2.47 -17.50
N ASN A 46 -15.05 -2.64 -18.36
CA ASN A 46 -14.31 -1.52 -18.93
C ASN A 46 -15.23 -0.65 -19.79
N VAL A 47 -15.08 0.66 -19.66
CA VAL A 47 -15.97 1.65 -20.29
C VAL A 47 -15.27 2.48 -21.34
N LEU A 48 -13.93 2.47 -21.41
CA LEU A 48 -13.17 3.24 -22.38
C LEU A 48 -13.05 2.47 -23.70
N ALA A 49 -13.12 3.23 -24.81
CA ALA A 49 -13.08 2.67 -26.15
C ALA A 49 -11.77 1.91 -26.40
N GLY A 50 -11.88 0.68 -26.92
CA GLY A 50 -10.73 -0.16 -27.25
C GLY A 50 -10.31 -1.12 -26.12
N HIS A 51 -10.91 -1.03 -24.94
CA HIS A 51 -10.67 -1.98 -23.86
C HIS A 51 -11.74 -3.08 -23.86
N PRO A 52 -11.37 -4.38 -23.88
CA PRO A 52 -12.34 -5.46 -23.87
C PRO A 52 -13.09 -5.50 -22.52
N PRO A 53 -14.41 -5.79 -22.53
CA PRO A 53 -15.16 -6.01 -21.30
C PRO A 53 -14.59 -7.23 -20.57
N ARG A 54 -14.69 -7.22 -19.22
CA ARG A 54 -14.14 -8.28 -18.35
C ARG A 54 -12.66 -8.64 -18.57
N SER A 55 -11.86 -7.72 -19.11
CA SER A 55 -10.41 -7.92 -19.17
C SER A 55 -9.81 -7.95 -17.77
N ASP A 56 -8.78 -8.78 -17.57
CA ASP A 56 -7.97 -8.77 -16.35
C ASP A 56 -6.83 -7.74 -16.42
N GLU A 57 -6.65 -7.06 -17.55
CA GLU A 57 -5.55 -6.10 -17.74
C GLU A 57 -5.77 -4.77 -17.00
N ASP A 58 -4.67 -4.16 -16.57
CA ASP A 58 -4.66 -2.84 -15.94
C ASP A 58 -4.61 -1.72 -16.99
N TYR A 59 -5.77 -1.40 -17.56
CA TYR A 59 -5.87 -0.29 -18.51
C TYR A 59 -5.85 1.09 -17.86
N ASN A 60 -6.06 1.18 -16.55
CA ASN A 60 -5.95 2.43 -15.81
C ASN A 60 -4.48 2.76 -15.49
N GLY A 61 -3.71 1.74 -15.09
CA GLY A 61 -2.30 1.86 -14.76
C GLY A 61 -2.01 2.38 -13.35
N HIS A 62 -3.01 2.60 -12.51
CA HIS A 62 -2.82 3.00 -11.11
C HIS A 62 -2.26 1.83 -10.29
N GLY A 63 -2.93 0.68 -10.32
CA GLY A 63 -2.51 -0.52 -9.60
C GLY A 63 -1.13 -1.04 -10.00
N THR A 64 -0.73 -0.92 -11.28
CA THR A 64 0.65 -1.21 -11.72
C THR A 64 1.69 -0.33 -11.03
N SER A 65 1.42 0.97 -10.90
CA SER A 65 2.32 1.90 -10.20
C SER A 65 2.38 1.60 -8.70
N VAL A 66 1.23 1.32 -8.07
CA VAL A 66 1.14 0.91 -6.66
C VAL A 66 1.94 -0.37 -6.40
N ALA A 67 1.69 -1.42 -7.18
CA ALA A 67 2.42 -2.69 -7.10
C ALA A 67 3.93 -2.52 -7.34
N GLY A 68 4.28 -1.67 -8.31
CA GLY A 68 5.66 -1.33 -8.63
C GLY A 68 6.41 -0.70 -7.47
N LEU A 69 5.80 0.25 -6.75
CA LEU A 69 6.40 0.87 -5.56
C LEU A 69 6.44 -0.09 -4.35
N ALA A 70 5.50 -1.02 -4.26
CA ALA A 70 5.53 -2.02 -3.20
C ALA A 70 6.67 -3.04 -3.38
N ALA A 71 6.83 -3.59 -4.59
CA ALA A 71 7.70 -4.77 -4.80
C ALA A 71 8.43 -4.83 -6.16
N GLY A 72 8.40 -3.77 -6.96
CA GLY A 72 9.24 -3.63 -8.16
C GLY A 72 10.73 -3.81 -7.86
N PHE A 73 11.48 -4.41 -8.79
CA PHE A 73 12.90 -4.68 -8.62
C PHE A 73 13.71 -3.38 -8.55
N ARG A 74 13.44 -2.41 -9.43
CA ARG A 74 14.10 -1.11 -9.46
C ARG A 74 13.40 -0.13 -8.53
N TYR A 75 12.09 -0.01 -8.65
CA TYR A 75 11.33 1.09 -8.03
C TYR A 75 10.68 0.71 -6.69
N GLY A 76 10.61 -0.58 -6.38
CA GLY A 76 9.92 -1.05 -5.18
C GLY A 76 10.81 -1.21 -3.95
N ALA A 77 10.16 -1.18 -2.80
CA ALA A 77 10.78 -1.47 -1.50
C ALA A 77 11.07 -2.98 -1.34
N ALA A 78 10.07 -3.85 -1.45
CA ALA A 78 10.20 -5.30 -1.28
C ALA A 78 10.61 -6.02 -2.56
N LYS A 79 11.87 -5.84 -2.98
CA LYS A 79 12.41 -6.31 -4.28
C LYS A 79 12.35 -7.83 -4.52
N ARG A 80 12.02 -8.64 -3.50
CA ARG A 80 11.89 -10.10 -3.59
C ARG A 80 10.52 -10.64 -3.16
N ALA A 81 9.58 -9.78 -2.80
CA ALA A 81 8.22 -10.18 -2.49
C ALA A 81 7.47 -10.64 -3.76
N LEU A 82 6.49 -11.53 -3.55
CA LEU A 82 5.48 -11.81 -4.55
C LEU A 82 4.40 -10.72 -4.51
N VAL A 83 3.79 -10.45 -5.65
CA VAL A 83 2.65 -9.52 -5.76
C VAL A 83 1.46 -10.26 -6.34
N VAL A 84 0.29 -10.07 -5.74
CA VAL A 84 -0.97 -10.62 -6.25
C VAL A 84 -1.88 -9.45 -6.63
N ASP A 85 -2.31 -9.48 -7.89
CA ASP A 85 -3.27 -8.55 -8.48
C ASP A 85 -4.70 -8.91 -8.03
N VAL A 86 -5.33 -8.01 -7.28
CA VAL A 86 -6.75 -8.10 -6.93
C VAL A 86 -7.47 -6.91 -7.55
N ARG A 87 -8.02 -7.12 -8.74
CA ARG A 87 -8.63 -6.07 -9.53
C ARG A 87 -10.06 -5.80 -9.10
N ILE A 88 -10.34 -4.57 -8.68
CA ILE A 88 -11.67 -4.12 -8.22
C ILE A 88 -12.17 -2.86 -8.93
N PHE A 89 -11.28 -2.06 -9.54
CA PHE A 89 -11.68 -0.88 -10.31
C PHE A 89 -11.64 -1.18 -11.83
N ASN A 90 -12.57 -0.59 -12.58
CA ASN A 90 -12.50 -0.60 -14.03
C ASN A 90 -11.43 0.37 -14.56
N ASP A 91 -11.28 0.42 -15.88
CA ASP A 91 -10.32 1.27 -16.59
C ASP A 91 -10.47 2.78 -16.34
N ASN A 92 -11.65 3.25 -15.92
CA ASN A 92 -11.88 4.64 -15.51
C ASN A 92 -11.80 4.86 -13.99
N GLY A 93 -11.29 3.89 -13.22
CA GLY A 93 -11.14 4.02 -11.77
C GLY A 93 -12.48 4.00 -11.01
N SER A 94 -13.53 3.38 -11.57
CA SER A 94 -14.83 3.23 -10.92
C SER A 94 -15.00 1.84 -10.33
N THR A 95 -15.63 1.76 -9.17
CA THR A 95 -15.95 0.51 -8.45
C THR A 95 -17.20 0.69 -7.59
N SER A 96 -17.68 -0.39 -6.99
CA SER A 96 -18.68 -0.36 -5.91
C SER A 96 -18.07 -0.84 -4.59
N TYR A 97 -18.67 -0.46 -3.46
CA TYR A 97 -18.30 -1.02 -2.15
C TYR A 97 -18.40 -2.56 -2.13
N ALA A 98 -19.34 -3.15 -2.89
CA ALA A 98 -19.46 -4.60 -2.95
C ALA A 98 -18.23 -5.26 -3.60
N ASP A 99 -17.69 -4.65 -4.67
CA ASP A 99 -16.51 -5.16 -5.37
C ASP A 99 -15.24 -4.94 -4.55
N GLU A 100 -15.12 -3.80 -3.86
CA GLU A 100 -14.04 -3.53 -2.91
C GLU A 100 -14.01 -4.55 -1.78
N ILE A 101 -15.15 -4.80 -1.13
CA ILE A 101 -15.29 -5.80 -0.07
C ILE A 101 -14.97 -7.20 -0.61
N ALA A 102 -15.46 -7.56 -1.79
CA ALA A 102 -15.18 -8.86 -2.40
C ALA A 102 -13.68 -9.07 -2.67
N GLY A 103 -12.97 -8.02 -3.13
CA GLY A 103 -11.52 -8.05 -3.31
C GLY A 103 -10.77 -8.24 -1.99
N ILE A 104 -11.15 -7.50 -0.95
CA ILE A 104 -10.56 -7.63 0.40
C ILE A 104 -10.77 -9.03 0.95
N ASP A 105 -12.01 -9.55 0.91
CA ASP A 105 -12.34 -10.88 1.39
C ASP A 105 -11.59 -11.97 0.62
N TRP A 106 -11.44 -11.82 -0.70
CA TRP A 106 -10.68 -12.76 -1.51
C TRP A 106 -9.20 -12.80 -1.10
N ALA A 107 -8.58 -11.63 -0.86
CA ALA A 107 -7.19 -11.55 -0.44
C ALA A 107 -6.96 -12.24 0.92
N VAL A 108 -7.85 -12.00 1.89
CA VAL A 108 -7.83 -12.66 3.21
C VAL A 108 -7.96 -14.18 3.07
N ASN A 109 -8.92 -14.64 2.26
CA ASN A 109 -9.18 -16.06 2.05
C ASN A 109 -8.00 -16.76 1.34
N ASP A 110 -7.42 -16.13 0.32
CA ASP A 110 -6.26 -16.67 -0.38
C ASP A 110 -5.03 -16.75 0.54
N ALA A 111 -4.75 -15.70 1.31
CA ALA A 111 -3.65 -15.69 2.28
C ALA A 111 -3.84 -16.74 3.39
N SER A 112 -5.08 -16.90 3.89
CA SER A 112 -5.43 -17.93 4.87
C SER A 112 -5.22 -19.34 4.31
N ARG A 113 -5.72 -19.60 3.09
CA ARG A 113 -5.60 -20.89 2.41
C ARG A 113 -4.14 -21.26 2.13
N ARG A 114 -3.29 -20.28 1.85
CA ARG A 114 -1.84 -20.46 1.67
C ARG A 114 -1.08 -20.58 3.00
N ASN A 115 -1.74 -20.39 4.13
CA ASN A 115 -1.14 -20.31 5.46
C ASN A 115 -0.05 -19.21 5.54
N THR A 116 -0.26 -18.09 4.85
CA THR A 116 0.66 -16.95 4.81
C THR A 116 0.06 -15.68 5.40
N ILE A 117 -1.13 -15.72 5.99
CA ILE A 117 -1.86 -14.50 6.40
C ILE A 117 -1.02 -13.52 7.24
N ARG A 118 -0.20 -14.04 8.16
CA ARG A 118 0.65 -13.23 9.04
C ARG A 118 1.97 -12.77 8.39
N SER A 119 2.40 -13.42 7.30
CA SER A 119 3.55 -13.03 6.49
C SER A 119 3.17 -12.24 5.23
N SER A 120 1.88 -12.15 4.91
CA SER A 120 1.33 -11.36 3.82
C SER A 120 1.04 -9.91 4.25
N VAL A 121 0.93 -9.04 3.24
CA VAL A 121 0.54 -7.63 3.36
C VAL A 121 -0.56 -7.36 2.35
N MET A 122 -1.54 -6.53 2.71
CA MET A 122 -2.54 -6.00 1.79
C MET A 122 -2.35 -4.49 1.67
N ASN A 123 -2.48 -3.95 0.47
CA ASN A 123 -2.41 -2.52 0.22
C ASN A 123 -3.69 -2.05 -0.45
N LEU A 124 -4.35 -1.06 0.17
CA LEU A 124 -5.55 -0.39 -0.32
C LEU A 124 -5.21 1.06 -0.64
N SER A 125 -4.81 1.33 -1.88
CA SER A 125 -4.41 2.66 -2.36
C SER A 125 -5.58 3.45 -2.93
N PHE A 126 -6.75 3.31 -2.32
CA PHE A 126 -8.00 3.95 -2.71
C PHE A 126 -8.75 4.45 -1.49
N GLY A 127 -9.79 5.21 -1.73
CA GLY A 127 -10.79 5.57 -0.74
C GLY A 127 -11.67 6.71 -1.23
N GLY A 128 -12.63 7.08 -0.41
CA GLY A 128 -13.55 8.17 -0.70
C GLY A 128 -14.04 8.85 0.56
N PHE A 129 -14.58 10.06 0.40
CA PHE A 129 -15.20 10.80 1.48
C PHE A 129 -16.37 10.01 2.07
N ASP A 130 -16.28 9.68 3.35
CA ASP A 130 -17.32 9.01 4.12
C ASP A 130 -17.33 9.56 5.54
N VAL A 131 -18.49 10.04 6.00
CA VAL A 131 -18.66 10.65 7.32
C VAL A 131 -18.98 9.64 8.41
N GLY A 132 -18.91 8.32 8.14
CA GLY A 132 -19.15 7.25 9.10
C GLY A 132 -18.10 6.14 9.10
N THR A 133 -17.72 5.66 10.29
CA THR A 133 -16.81 4.49 10.48
C THR A 133 -17.56 3.15 10.52
N ALA A 134 -18.88 3.18 10.34
CA ALA A 134 -19.78 2.03 10.43
C ALA A 134 -20.27 1.55 9.06
N ASP A 135 -19.61 1.96 7.98
CA ASP A 135 -19.89 1.45 6.65
C ASP A 135 -19.38 0.00 6.50
N ALA A 136 -19.90 -0.70 5.49
CA ALA A 136 -19.58 -2.11 5.25
C ALA A 136 -18.10 -2.33 4.86
N LEU A 137 -17.49 -1.37 4.17
CA LEU A 137 -16.09 -1.42 3.75
C LEU A 137 -15.16 -1.27 4.95
N SER A 138 -15.41 -0.30 5.83
CA SER A 138 -14.72 -0.14 7.12
C SER A 138 -14.74 -1.44 7.93
N SER A 139 -15.89 -2.13 7.96
CA SER A 139 -16.05 -3.41 8.65
C SER A 139 -15.25 -4.55 8.00
N ALA A 140 -15.20 -4.60 6.66
CA ALA A 140 -14.41 -5.58 5.93
C ALA A 140 -12.90 -5.37 6.16
N VAL A 141 -12.41 -4.13 6.09
CA VAL A 141 -11.01 -3.78 6.34
C VAL A 141 -10.62 -4.15 7.77
N ARG A 142 -11.45 -3.80 8.76
CA ARG A 142 -11.23 -4.18 10.16
C ARG A 142 -11.16 -5.69 10.34
N SER A 143 -12.04 -6.43 9.66
CA SER A 143 -12.05 -7.90 9.69
C SER A 143 -10.78 -8.49 9.06
N ALA A 144 -10.32 -7.94 7.93
CA ALA A 144 -9.08 -8.32 7.29
C ALA A 144 -7.88 -8.10 8.22
N VAL A 145 -7.79 -6.94 8.87
CA VAL A 145 -6.75 -6.66 9.86
C VAL A 145 -6.83 -7.64 11.04
N ASN A 146 -8.01 -7.87 11.61
CA ASN A 146 -8.20 -8.75 12.76
C ASN A 146 -7.88 -10.22 12.46
N SER A 147 -7.92 -10.63 11.19
CA SER A 147 -7.46 -11.96 10.75
C SER A 147 -5.93 -12.14 10.79
N GLY A 148 -5.19 -11.05 10.99
CA GLY A 148 -3.72 -11.01 11.03
C GLY A 148 -3.06 -10.51 9.74
N LEU A 149 -3.86 -10.15 8.72
CA LEU A 149 -3.36 -9.58 7.47
C LEU A 149 -3.01 -8.11 7.68
N PHE A 150 -1.71 -7.79 7.67
CA PHE A 150 -1.26 -6.41 7.78
C PHE A 150 -1.75 -5.59 6.58
N THR A 151 -2.45 -4.50 6.83
CA THR A 151 -3.13 -3.73 5.79
C THR A 151 -2.69 -2.27 5.83
N THR A 152 -2.13 -1.78 4.72
CA THR A 152 -1.86 -0.34 4.51
C THR A 152 -3.01 0.30 3.76
N VAL A 153 -3.36 1.53 4.17
CA VAL A 153 -4.39 2.33 3.51
C VAL A 153 -3.85 3.73 3.20
N ALA A 154 -4.22 4.28 2.05
CA ALA A 154 -3.92 5.68 1.73
C ALA A 154 -4.77 6.62 2.61
N SER A 155 -4.19 7.69 3.15
CA SER A 155 -4.98 8.63 3.97
C SER A 155 -6.03 9.42 3.17
N GLY A 156 -5.85 9.52 1.85
CA GLY A 156 -6.66 10.32 0.93
C GLY A 156 -5.93 11.58 0.45
N ASN A 157 -6.54 12.31 -0.50
CA ASN A 157 -5.87 13.39 -1.24
C ASN A 157 -6.73 14.68 -1.29
N ASP A 158 -7.44 14.98 -0.20
CA ASP A 158 -8.45 16.04 -0.15
C ASP A 158 -8.08 17.16 0.83
N ARG A 159 -6.93 17.03 1.52
CA ARG A 159 -6.48 17.98 2.56
C ARG A 159 -7.53 18.15 3.66
N ILE A 160 -8.13 17.04 4.07
CA ILE A 160 -9.09 16.95 5.18
C ILE A 160 -8.60 15.97 6.24
N ASN A 161 -9.29 15.93 7.38
CA ASN A 161 -9.04 14.91 8.38
C ASN A 161 -9.37 13.51 7.83
N ALA A 162 -8.42 12.58 7.90
CA ALA A 162 -8.55 11.20 7.43
C ALA A 162 -9.70 10.42 8.09
N ALA A 163 -10.21 10.89 9.24
CA ALA A 163 -11.41 10.35 9.86
C ALA A 163 -12.69 10.48 9.00
N TYR A 164 -12.69 11.35 8.00
CA TYR A 164 -13.79 11.53 7.05
C TYR A 164 -13.57 10.80 5.71
N PHE A 165 -12.68 9.80 5.70
CA PHE A 165 -12.32 9.09 4.47
C PHE A 165 -12.24 7.59 4.75
N THR A 166 -13.01 6.77 4.04
CA THR A 166 -12.94 5.30 4.15
C THR A 166 -12.06 4.75 3.03
N PRO A 167 -11.11 3.83 3.30
CA PRO A 167 -10.89 3.11 4.57
C PRO A 167 -9.86 3.74 5.54
N ALA A 168 -9.41 4.97 5.29
CA ALA A 168 -8.46 5.67 6.16
C ALA A 168 -8.96 5.90 7.60
N ASN A 169 -10.27 5.84 7.80
CA ASN A 169 -10.94 5.97 9.09
C ASN A 169 -10.91 4.68 9.95
N VAL A 170 -10.33 3.58 9.44
CA VAL A 170 -10.20 2.31 10.16
C VAL A 170 -8.91 2.31 10.99
N ALA A 171 -9.03 2.64 12.28
CA ALA A 171 -7.89 2.78 13.20
C ALA A 171 -7.05 1.51 13.42
N GLU A 172 -7.56 0.33 13.07
CA GLU A 172 -6.80 -0.92 13.11
C GLU A 172 -5.87 -1.09 11.89
N ALA A 173 -6.17 -0.44 10.76
CA ALA A 173 -5.31 -0.43 9.59
C ALA A 173 -4.12 0.54 9.76
N CYS A 174 -3.12 0.43 8.89
CA CYS A 174 -1.95 1.31 8.91
C CYS A 174 -2.12 2.41 7.85
N THR A 175 -2.54 3.60 8.28
CA THR A 175 -2.92 4.71 7.40
C THR A 175 -1.76 5.63 7.11
N ILE A 176 -1.48 5.83 5.82
CA ILE A 176 -0.24 6.45 5.36
C ILE A 176 -0.49 7.80 4.71
N GLY A 177 0.13 8.84 5.27
CA GLY A 177 0.21 10.18 4.69
C GLY A 177 1.35 10.30 3.67
N GLY A 178 1.27 11.29 2.79
CA GLY A 178 2.25 11.51 1.71
C GLY A 178 3.22 12.65 2.01
N THR A 179 4.47 12.51 1.58
CA THR A 179 5.49 13.58 1.63
C THR A 179 6.11 13.84 0.27
N ASP A 180 6.79 14.98 0.13
CA ASP A 180 7.69 15.26 -0.98
C ASP A 180 9.15 14.93 -0.64
N ALA A 181 10.05 15.13 -1.61
CA ALA A 181 11.47 14.82 -1.48
C ALA A 181 12.24 15.77 -0.52
N ASN A 182 11.61 16.82 -0.01
CA ASN A 182 12.19 17.78 0.94
C ASN A 182 11.62 17.59 2.36
N ASP A 183 11.03 16.44 2.65
CA ASP A 183 10.34 16.12 3.90
C ASP A 183 9.18 17.08 4.23
N ASN A 184 8.63 17.77 3.22
CA ASN A 184 7.36 18.46 3.39
C ASN A 184 6.22 17.48 3.20
N GLU A 185 5.14 17.71 3.90
CA GLU A 185 3.86 17.09 3.60
C GLU A 185 3.45 17.32 2.13
N TYR A 186 3.03 16.25 1.45
CA TYR A 186 2.42 16.34 0.14
C TYR A 186 1.16 17.20 0.23
N TYR A 187 1.08 18.24 -0.60
CA TYR A 187 0.09 19.32 -0.45
C TYR A 187 -1.36 18.84 -0.27
N TYR A 188 -1.75 17.76 -0.94
CA TYR A 188 -3.11 17.24 -0.90
C TYR A 188 -3.31 16.11 0.13
N SER A 189 -2.28 15.65 0.82
CA SER A 189 -2.42 14.57 1.80
C SER A 189 -3.49 14.89 2.83
N ASN A 190 -4.33 13.91 3.14
CA ASN A 190 -5.17 13.97 4.34
C ASN A 190 -4.29 13.81 5.59
N TYR A 191 -4.81 14.34 6.70
CA TYR A 191 -4.09 14.52 7.95
C TYR A 191 -4.92 14.01 9.15
N GLY A 192 -4.38 14.04 10.36
CA GLY A 192 -5.13 13.80 11.59
C GLY A 192 -4.61 12.63 12.43
N ASN A 193 -5.32 12.36 13.53
CA ASN A 193 -4.97 11.32 14.50
C ASN A 193 -5.00 9.89 13.95
N LEU A 194 -5.67 9.68 12.81
CA LEU A 194 -5.74 8.36 12.17
C LEU A 194 -4.61 8.13 11.17
N VAL A 195 -3.75 9.12 10.89
CA VAL A 195 -2.51 8.88 10.14
C VAL A 195 -1.48 8.27 11.09
N ASP A 196 -0.91 7.12 10.74
CA ASP A 196 0.04 6.39 11.58
C ASP A 196 1.49 6.79 11.32
N LEU A 197 1.83 7.04 10.06
CA LEU A 197 3.14 7.49 9.60
C LEU A 197 3.05 8.05 8.18
N TRP A 198 4.16 8.64 7.73
CA TRP A 198 4.26 9.28 6.43
C TRP A 198 5.29 8.56 5.57
N ALA A 199 5.09 8.56 4.26
CA ALA A 199 6.06 8.06 3.30
C ALA A 199 6.08 8.96 2.05
N PRO A 200 7.15 8.90 1.24
CA PRO A 200 7.19 9.63 -0.02
C PRO A 200 5.93 9.35 -0.85
N GLY A 201 5.24 10.42 -1.25
CA GLY A 201 3.97 10.38 -1.98
C GLY A 201 3.92 11.33 -3.18
N SER A 202 4.92 12.20 -3.37
CA SER A 202 4.94 13.22 -4.40
C SER A 202 6.14 13.06 -5.33
N ASN A 203 5.89 13.16 -6.64
CA ASN A 203 6.90 13.10 -7.70
C ASN A 203 7.78 11.84 -7.63
N ILE A 204 7.14 10.68 -7.44
CA ILE A 204 7.81 9.39 -7.38
C ILE A 204 7.81 8.75 -8.76
N THR A 205 8.94 8.20 -9.18
CA THR A 205 9.01 7.42 -10.42
C THR A 205 8.52 6.00 -10.16
N ALA A 206 7.48 5.57 -10.89
CA ALA A 206 6.87 4.25 -10.74
C ALA A 206 6.66 3.56 -12.10
N PRO A 207 6.62 2.21 -12.12
CA PRO A 207 6.15 1.44 -13.27
C PRO A 207 4.79 1.90 -13.79
N ALA A 208 4.61 1.88 -15.11
CA ALA A 208 3.37 2.24 -15.79
C ALA A 208 2.88 1.07 -16.67
N ALA A 209 1.57 0.88 -16.76
CA ALA A 209 0.96 -0.23 -17.50
C ALA A 209 1.03 -0.10 -19.03
N THR A 210 1.53 1.01 -19.58
CA THR A 210 1.49 1.28 -21.03
C THR A 210 2.49 0.46 -21.84
N SER A 211 3.49 -0.15 -21.21
CA SER A 211 4.37 -1.16 -21.81
C SER A 211 5.13 -1.94 -20.73
N ASP A 212 5.86 -2.99 -21.11
CA ASP A 212 6.67 -3.78 -20.17
C ASP A 212 7.82 -3.01 -19.49
N PHE A 213 8.14 -1.80 -19.94
CA PHE A 213 9.25 -0.98 -19.42
C PHE A 213 8.85 0.45 -19.08
N ALA A 214 7.58 0.82 -19.26
CA ALA A 214 7.16 2.21 -19.11
C ALA A 214 7.22 2.64 -17.65
N VAL A 215 7.60 3.90 -17.44
CA VAL A 215 7.57 4.53 -16.12
C VAL A 215 6.93 5.90 -16.22
N LYS A 216 6.36 6.38 -15.12
CA LYS A 216 5.77 7.72 -15.01
C LYS A 216 6.05 8.32 -13.63
N GLN A 217 5.92 9.65 -13.52
CA GLN A 217 5.84 10.31 -12.22
C GLN A 217 4.43 10.15 -11.66
N VAL A 218 4.34 9.86 -10.37
CA VAL A 218 3.08 9.69 -9.65
C VAL A 218 3.03 10.57 -8.40
N TYR A 219 1.81 10.93 -7.99
CA TYR A 219 1.51 11.85 -6.90
C TYR A 219 0.26 11.38 -6.15
N GLY A 220 0.32 11.32 -4.83
CA GLY A 220 -0.80 10.90 -4.00
C GLY A 220 -0.39 9.97 -2.87
N THR A 221 -1.22 9.92 -1.82
CA THR A 221 -1.08 9.00 -0.69
C THR A 221 -1.22 7.54 -1.12
N SER A 222 -1.90 7.29 -2.25
CA SER A 222 -1.92 6.02 -2.99
C SER A 222 -0.53 5.49 -3.36
N PHE A 223 0.49 6.34 -3.44
CA PHE A 223 1.87 5.96 -3.77
C PHE A 223 2.80 5.97 -2.54
N ALA A 224 2.36 6.58 -1.43
CA ALA A 224 3.02 6.49 -0.13
C ALA A 224 2.70 5.16 0.58
N ALA A 225 1.41 4.77 0.60
CA ALA A 225 0.94 3.51 1.18
C ALA A 225 1.70 2.25 0.71
N PRO A 226 1.96 2.03 -0.61
CA PRO A 226 2.67 0.85 -1.08
C PRO A 226 4.13 0.78 -0.64
N LEU A 227 4.80 1.92 -0.40
CA LEU A 227 6.16 1.92 0.13
C LEU A 227 6.19 1.35 1.55
N VAL A 228 5.22 1.72 2.39
CA VAL A 228 5.07 1.15 3.73
C VAL A 228 4.72 -0.33 3.65
N ALA A 229 3.82 -0.73 2.73
CA ALA A 229 3.50 -2.14 2.51
C ALA A 229 4.74 -2.97 2.10
N GLY A 230 5.60 -2.41 1.25
CA GLY A 230 6.86 -3.04 0.88
C GLY A 230 7.84 -3.14 2.05
N VAL A 231 8.01 -2.09 2.87
CA VAL A 231 8.84 -2.16 4.08
C VAL A 231 8.28 -3.19 5.08
N ALA A 232 6.97 -3.21 5.29
CA ALA A 232 6.30 -4.23 6.09
C ALA A 232 6.60 -5.66 5.60
N ALA A 233 6.56 -5.87 4.29
CA ALA A 233 6.92 -7.14 3.66
C ALA A 233 8.42 -7.50 3.86
N ILE A 234 9.33 -6.52 3.84
CA ILE A 234 10.75 -6.73 4.17
C ILE A 234 10.88 -7.22 5.61
N PHE A 235 10.26 -6.54 6.57
CA PHE A 235 10.37 -6.92 7.97
C PHE A 235 9.74 -8.29 8.25
N LYS A 236 8.54 -8.56 7.72
CA LYS A 236 7.90 -9.89 7.82
C LYS A 236 8.74 -11.02 7.22
N SER A 237 9.61 -10.73 6.24
CA SER A 237 10.50 -11.73 5.65
C SER A 237 11.65 -12.20 6.55
N TYR A 238 11.92 -11.52 7.68
CA TYR A 238 12.88 -11.99 8.69
C TYR A 238 12.31 -13.08 9.62
N GLY A 239 11.01 -13.37 9.54
CA GLY A 239 10.40 -14.51 10.22
C GLY A 239 9.58 -14.14 11.47
N THR A 240 9.54 -15.07 12.44
CA THR A 240 8.51 -15.10 13.49
C THR A 240 8.48 -13.89 14.40
N GLU A 241 9.62 -13.21 14.59
CA GLU A 241 9.68 -11.96 15.36
C GLU A 241 8.66 -10.94 14.86
N TYR A 242 8.60 -10.72 13.55
CA TYR A 242 7.72 -9.70 12.95
C TYR A 242 6.34 -10.23 12.60
N THR A 243 6.21 -11.54 12.34
CA THR A 243 4.89 -12.12 12.08
C THR A 243 4.09 -12.33 13.36
N ASN A 244 4.70 -12.30 14.56
CA ASN A 244 4.00 -12.47 15.84
C ASN A 244 3.30 -11.20 16.34
N TYR A 245 3.70 -10.00 15.87
CA TYR A 245 2.93 -8.79 16.12
C TYR A 245 1.51 -8.92 15.55
N SER A 246 0.52 -8.40 16.27
CA SER A 246 -0.73 -7.99 15.61
C SER A 246 -0.43 -6.91 14.55
N PRO A 247 -1.27 -6.76 13.52
CA PRO A 247 -1.03 -5.73 12.51
C PRO A 247 -0.86 -4.31 13.07
N GLN A 248 -1.63 -3.92 14.08
CA GLN A 248 -1.56 -2.59 14.68
C GLN A 248 -0.27 -2.39 15.48
N GLU A 249 0.15 -3.38 16.26
CA GLU A 249 1.45 -3.36 16.94
C GLU A 249 2.59 -3.29 15.92
N PHE A 250 2.44 -3.96 14.78
CA PHE A 250 3.44 -3.93 13.72
C PHE A 250 3.51 -2.57 13.01
N CYS A 251 2.36 -1.92 12.75
CA CYS A 251 2.33 -0.54 12.24
C CYS A 251 3.02 0.41 13.22
N THR A 252 2.73 0.25 14.53
CA THR A 252 3.37 1.00 15.60
C THR A 252 4.89 0.76 15.63
N TYR A 253 5.34 -0.48 15.44
CA TYR A 253 6.76 -0.79 15.32
C TYR A 253 7.41 -0.06 14.14
N LEU A 254 6.81 -0.14 12.95
CA LEU A 254 7.31 0.52 11.73
C LEU A 254 7.40 2.05 11.89
N GLY A 255 6.39 2.67 12.50
CA GLY A 255 6.41 4.12 12.73
C GLY A 255 7.26 4.53 13.93
N GLN A 256 6.91 4.06 15.13
CA GLN A 256 7.44 4.58 16.38
C GLN A 256 8.81 4.01 16.76
N THR A 257 9.15 2.80 16.32
CA THR A 257 10.42 2.16 16.70
C THR A 257 11.52 2.44 15.69
N ILE A 258 11.22 2.33 14.40
CA ILE A 258 12.24 2.47 13.34
C ILE A 258 12.09 3.74 12.51
N GLY A 259 10.91 4.37 12.46
CA GLY A 259 10.67 5.57 11.66
C GLY A 259 11.54 6.77 12.08
N THR A 260 11.87 7.61 11.10
CA THR A 260 12.64 8.84 11.29
C THR A 260 11.73 9.92 11.88
N LYS A 261 12.09 10.45 13.05
CA LYS A 261 11.24 11.36 13.83
C LYS A 261 11.64 12.82 13.67
N GLY A 262 10.66 13.71 13.62
CA GLY A 262 10.88 15.16 13.75
C GLY A 262 11.51 15.83 12.52
N VAL A 263 11.51 15.17 11.36
CA VAL A 263 12.06 15.71 10.11
C VAL A 263 10.99 16.36 9.23
N LEU A 264 9.71 16.04 9.46
CA LEU A 264 8.63 16.48 8.60
C LEU A 264 8.23 17.92 8.86
N THR A 265 7.99 18.66 7.79
CA THR A 265 7.35 19.98 7.81
C THR A 265 5.91 19.84 7.34
N PHE A 266 4.96 20.13 8.23
CA PHE A 266 3.54 20.05 7.95
C PHE A 266 2.96 21.39 7.51
N GLN A 267 1.86 21.30 6.77
CA GLN A 267 1.03 22.47 6.50
C GLN A 267 0.29 22.92 7.76
N SER A 268 -0.23 24.16 7.72
CA SER A 268 -1.12 24.65 8.79
C SER A 268 -2.54 24.16 8.55
N TYR A 269 -3.11 23.56 9.60
CA TYR A 269 -4.49 23.06 9.65
C TYR A 269 -5.36 23.82 10.66
N GLY A 270 -5.09 25.11 10.86
CA GLY A 270 -5.89 25.93 11.77
C GLY A 270 -5.82 25.49 13.24
N GLY A 271 -4.77 24.74 13.62
CA GLY A 271 -4.59 24.17 14.96
C GLY A 271 -4.86 22.68 15.05
N ASP A 272 -5.42 22.05 14.01
CA ASP A 272 -5.59 20.59 13.99
C ASP A 272 -4.23 19.86 13.97
N PHE A 273 -4.21 18.68 14.60
CA PHE A 273 -3.04 17.82 14.58
C PHE A 273 -2.84 17.22 13.18
N PRO A 274 -1.68 17.41 12.53
CA PRO A 274 -1.44 16.89 11.19
C PRO A 274 -1.32 15.36 11.18
N GLY A 275 -0.87 14.77 12.29
CA GLY A 275 -0.43 13.38 12.37
C GLY A 275 0.93 13.30 13.05
N PRO A 276 1.42 12.09 13.35
CA PRO A 276 2.73 11.91 13.97
C PRO A 276 3.84 12.39 13.04
N ASN A 277 4.84 13.10 13.57
CA ASN A 277 6.01 13.54 12.80
C ASN A 277 7.00 12.37 12.63
N ILE A 278 6.62 11.41 11.80
CA ILE A 278 7.32 10.14 11.58
C ILE A 278 7.35 9.82 10.09
N LEU A 279 8.54 9.85 9.50
CA LEU A 279 8.80 9.43 8.14
C LEU A 279 9.24 7.96 8.11
N LEU A 280 8.70 7.18 7.17
CA LEU A 280 9.05 5.78 6.94
C LEU A 280 10.57 5.59 6.81
N TYR A 281 11.07 4.54 7.44
CA TYR A 281 12.45 4.10 7.32
C TYR A 281 12.49 2.58 7.12
N ASP A 282 13.33 2.10 6.22
CA ASP A 282 13.41 0.69 5.83
C ASP A 282 14.48 -0.10 6.61
N GLY A 283 15.14 0.53 7.58
CA GLY A 283 16.21 -0.10 8.36
C GLY A 283 17.56 -0.21 7.64
N SER A 284 17.71 0.33 6.42
CA SER A 284 19.02 0.41 5.76
C SER A 284 19.78 1.63 6.30
N GLY A 285 20.87 1.38 7.04
CA GLY A 285 21.73 2.46 7.53
C GLY A 285 22.18 3.35 6.37
N ALA A 286 22.26 4.65 6.64
CA ALA A 286 22.54 5.75 5.70
C ALA A 286 23.59 5.44 4.63
#